data_AF-A0A1Z5T276-F1
#
_entry.id   AF-A0A1Z5T276-F1
#
_cell.length_a   1.000
_cell.length_b   1.000
_cell.length_c   1.000
_cell.angle_alpha   90.00
_cell.angle_beta   90.00
_cell.angle_gamma   90.00
#
_symmetry.space_group_name_H-M   'P 1'
#
loop_
_entity.id
_entity.type
_entity.pdbx_description
1 polymer ?
#
loop_
_entity_poly.entity_id
_entity_poly.type
_entity_poly.pdbx_seq_one_letter_code
_entity_poly.pdbx_strand_id
1 'polypeptide(L)'
;MQYTTGLVLAVAGLAAAQSSSTAAAGVTSVSSASTSSSTSESGCGKSIDLIIQTCLGSTQAQLAACDATDWDCLCTQQTNVLTCYNNCPSDPNAFGAQQTKTSYCNAAKA
;
A
#
# COMPACT_ATOMS: atom_id res chain seq x y z
N MET A 1 -17.37 44.46 24.01
CA MET A 1 -18.22 44.54 22.81
C MET A 1 -17.42 43.99 21.65
N GLN A 2 -17.98 42.94 21.01
CA GLN A 2 -17.90 42.51 19.60
C GLN A 2 -16.69 42.96 18.74
N TYR A 3 -16.04 42.16 17.90
CA TYR A 3 -16.53 41.20 16.89
C TYR A 3 -15.36 40.23 16.52
N THR A 4 -15.56 38.92 16.39
CA THR A 4 -15.88 38.18 15.14
C THR A 4 -15.00 38.63 13.97
N THR A 5 -14.17 37.78 13.34
CA THR A 5 -14.55 37.03 12.13
C THR A 5 -13.43 36.05 11.75
N GLY A 6 -13.76 34.77 11.58
CA GLY A 6 -12.87 33.76 11.01
C GLY A 6 -12.77 33.88 9.49
N LEU A 7 -11.61 33.49 8.93
CA LEU A 7 -11.35 33.51 7.50
C LEU A 7 -10.92 32.11 7.04
N VAL A 8 -11.86 31.37 6.44
CA VAL A 8 -11.59 30.14 5.68
C VAL A 8 -11.17 30.55 4.27
N LEU A 9 -9.94 30.22 3.87
CA LEU A 9 -9.43 30.45 2.52
C LEU A 9 -9.60 29.18 1.67
N ALA A 10 -10.62 29.20 0.83
CA ALA A 10 -10.74 28.30 -0.31
C ALA A 10 -9.89 28.86 -1.45
N VAL A 11 -8.88 28.12 -1.92
CA VAL A 11 -8.17 28.43 -3.16
C VAL A 11 -8.58 27.44 -4.25
N ALA A 12 -9.32 27.98 -5.21
CA ALA A 12 -9.77 27.33 -6.42
C ALA A 12 -8.59 27.01 -7.34
N GLY A 13 -8.62 25.82 -7.94
CA GLY A 13 -7.63 25.36 -8.92
C GLY A 13 -7.70 26.15 -10.22
N LEU A 14 -6.52 26.42 -10.80
CA LEU A 14 -6.35 26.92 -12.16
C LEU A 14 -6.25 25.71 -13.10
N ALA A 15 -7.36 25.39 -13.77
CA ALA A 15 -7.34 24.52 -14.94
C ALA A 15 -7.31 25.40 -16.20
N ALA A 16 -6.16 25.43 -16.88
CA ALA A 16 -6.04 26.02 -18.22
C ALA A 16 -6.55 25.03 -19.28
N ALA A 17 -7.24 25.58 -20.27
CA ALA A 17 -7.91 24.94 -21.43
C ALA A 17 -6.99 23.99 -22.24
N GLN A 18 -7.44 23.16 -23.20
CA GLN A 18 -7.86 23.59 -24.55
C GLN A 18 -8.79 22.57 -25.26
N SER A 19 -9.96 23.07 -25.66
CA SER A 19 -10.85 22.82 -26.82
C SER A 19 -10.71 21.52 -27.65
N SER A 20 -11.80 20.81 -27.98
CA SER A 20 -12.69 21.19 -29.09
C SER A 20 -14.11 20.55 -29.04
N SER A 21 -15.11 21.43 -29.15
CA SER A 21 -16.51 21.36 -29.61
C SER A 21 -17.18 20.04 -30.04
N THR A 22 -18.32 19.67 -29.42
CA THR A 22 -19.68 19.74 -30.00
C THR A 22 -20.76 19.34 -28.97
N ALA A 23 -21.98 19.81 -29.19
CA ALA A 23 -23.03 20.09 -28.21
C ALA A 23 -23.88 18.90 -27.73
N ALA A 24 -24.56 19.18 -26.60
CA ALA A 24 -25.90 18.74 -26.18
C ALA A 24 -26.01 17.62 -25.11
N ALA A 25 -26.45 18.07 -23.92
CA ALA A 25 -27.33 17.43 -22.94
C ALA A 25 -27.05 15.98 -22.54
N GLY A 26 -26.43 15.84 -21.36
CA GLY A 26 -26.48 14.61 -20.58
C GLY A 26 -25.87 14.86 -19.21
N VAL A 27 -26.68 14.75 -18.15
CA VAL A 27 -26.22 14.75 -16.77
C VAL A 27 -25.31 13.54 -16.54
N THR A 28 -24.00 13.72 -16.65
CA THR A 28 -23.06 12.67 -16.25
C THR A 28 -22.98 12.67 -14.74
N SER A 29 -23.79 11.82 -14.12
CA SER A 29 -23.60 11.39 -12.75
C SER A 29 -22.16 10.92 -12.59
N VAL A 30 -21.35 11.69 -11.86
CA VAL A 30 -20.08 11.19 -11.36
C VAL A 30 -20.43 10.13 -10.32
N SER A 31 -20.49 8.88 -10.76
CA SER A 31 -20.39 7.76 -9.85
C SER A 31 -19.03 7.89 -9.19
N SER A 32 -19.02 8.32 -7.94
CA SER A 32 -17.87 8.13 -7.05
C SER A 32 -17.58 6.65 -7.05
N ALA A 33 -16.67 6.22 -7.92
CA ALA A 33 -16.04 4.94 -7.82
C ALA A 33 -15.29 4.98 -6.49
N SER A 34 -15.95 4.49 -5.44
CA SER A 34 -15.24 4.00 -4.26
C SER A 34 -14.29 2.95 -4.81
N THR A 35 -13.02 3.32 -4.99
CA THR A 35 -11.95 2.36 -5.18
C THR A 35 -11.97 1.54 -3.91
N SER A 36 -12.72 0.43 -3.92
CA SER A 36 -12.51 -0.68 -3.01
C SER A 36 -11.08 -1.10 -3.29
N SER A 37 -10.14 -0.48 -2.58
CA SER A 37 -8.82 -1.02 -2.39
C SER A 37 -9.06 -2.31 -1.64
N SER A 38 -9.26 -3.39 -2.41
CA SER A 38 -9.25 -4.75 -1.94
C SER A 38 -7.84 -5.02 -1.42
N THR A 39 -7.48 -4.44 -0.27
CA THR A 39 -6.54 -5.10 0.62
C THR A 39 -7.12 -6.48 0.81
N SER A 40 -6.52 -7.47 0.16
CA SER A 40 -6.83 -8.88 0.35
C SER A 40 -6.88 -9.09 1.85
N GLU A 41 -8.08 -9.21 2.38
CA GLU A 41 -8.28 -9.32 3.82
C GLU A 41 -7.64 -10.64 4.22
N SER A 42 -6.68 -10.61 5.15
CA SER A 42 -5.88 -11.79 5.52
C SER A 42 -6.74 -12.93 6.07
N GLY A 43 -8.02 -12.66 6.35
CA GLY A 43 -8.94 -13.56 7.02
C GLY A 43 -8.79 -13.55 8.54
N CYS A 44 -7.81 -12.81 9.09
CA CYS A 44 -7.54 -12.73 10.53
C CYS A 44 -8.16 -11.51 11.22
N GLY A 45 -8.88 -10.67 10.48
CA GLY A 45 -9.59 -9.50 10.98
C GLY A 45 -8.81 -8.20 10.83
N LYS A 46 -9.57 -7.09 10.72
CA LYS A 46 -9.06 -5.76 10.33
C LYS A 46 -7.91 -5.23 11.19
N SER A 47 -7.95 -5.50 12.50
CA SER A 47 -6.91 -5.07 13.44
C SER A 47 -5.58 -5.77 13.15
N ILE A 48 -5.62 -7.05 12.79
CA ILE A 48 -4.45 -7.86 12.44
C ILE A 48 -3.94 -7.47 11.05
N ASP A 49 -4.84 -7.20 10.09
CA ASP A 49 -4.46 -6.69 8.77
C ASP A 49 -3.62 -5.41 8.88
N LEU A 50 -3.98 -4.50 9.80
CA LEU A 50 -3.26 -3.25 10.03
C LEU A 50 -1.86 -3.47 10.62
N ILE A 51 -1.72 -4.46 11.51
CA ILE A 51 -0.43 -4.88 12.08
C ILE A 51 0.46 -5.46 10.97
N ILE A 52 -0.08 -6.35 10.15
CA ILE A 52 0.63 -6.95 9.02
C ILE A 52 1.05 -5.87 8.04
N GLN A 53 0.13 -4.97 7.64
CA GLN A 53 0.43 -3.88 6.70
C GLN A 53 1.54 -2.97 7.22
N THR A 54 1.52 -2.61 8.50
CA THR A 54 2.56 -1.78 9.13
C THR A 54 3.90 -2.50 9.14
N CYS A 55 3.91 -3.79 9.49
CA CYS A 55 5.10 -4.63 9.49
C CYS A 55 5.69 -4.77 8.08
N LEU A 56 4.84 -5.05 7.08
CA LEU A 56 5.22 -5.16 5.68
C LEU A 56 5.77 -3.83 5.14
N GLY A 57 5.13 -2.70 5.44
CA GLY A 57 5.63 -1.39 5.00
C GLY A 57 7.07 -1.12 5.44
N SER A 58 7.42 -1.47 6.68
CA SER A 58 8.79 -1.31 7.20
C SER A 58 9.75 -2.36 6.63
N THR A 59 9.36 -3.64 6.60
CA THR A 59 10.24 -4.73 6.17
C THR A 59 10.46 -4.77 4.67
N GLN A 60 9.47 -4.39 3.86
CA GLN A 60 9.63 -4.24 2.41
C GLN A 60 10.55 -3.06 2.07
N ALA A 61 10.49 -1.96 2.81
CA ALA A 61 11.42 -0.85 2.63
C ALA A 61 12.87 -1.29 2.93
N GLN A 62 13.06 -2.08 3.98
CA GLN A 62 14.38 -2.65 4.31
C GLN A 62 14.84 -3.66 3.25
N LEU A 63 13.95 -4.51 2.74
CA LEU A 63 14.25 -5.43 1.66
C LEU A 63 14.63 -4.70 0.37
N ALA A 64 13.95 -3.61 0.05
CA ALA A 64 14.26 -2.76 -1.11
C ALA A 64 15.57 -1.96 -0.94
N ALA A 65 16.07 -1.83 0.28
CA ALA A 65 17.37 -1.24 0.57
C ALA A 65 18.54 -2.24 0.42
N CYS A 66 18.26 -3.55 0.34
CA CYS A 66 19.28 -4.55 0.02
C CYS A 66 19.70 -4.43 -1.44
N ASP A 67 20.98 -4.70 -1.71
CA ASP A 67 21.46 -4.86 -3.08
C ASP A 67 20.85 -6.13 -3.70
N ALA A 68 20.65 -6.14 -5.02
CA ALA A 68 19.93 -7.24 -5.68
C ALA A 68 20.70 -8.57 -5.62
N THR A 69 22.01 -8.52 -5.37
CA THR A 69 22.89 -9.69 -5.19
C THR A 69 23.32 -9.90 -3.74
N ASP A 70 22.87 -9.06 -2.81
CA ASP A 70 23.15 -9.24 -1.39
C ASP A 70 22.19 -10.26 -0.80
N TRP A 71 22.47 -11.54 -1.06
CA TRP A 71 21.59 -12.64 -0.70
C TRP A 71 21.40 -12.79 0.81
N ASP A 72 22.39 -12.39 1.62
CA ASP A 72 22.28 -12.40 3.08
C ASP A 72 21.29 -11.33 3.57
N CYS A 73 21.40 -10.11 3.06
CA CYS A 73 20.45 -9.04 3.32
C CYS A 73 19.05 -9.44 2.85
N LEU A 74 18.92 -9.93 1.61
CA LEU A 74 17.64 -10.38 1.06
C LEU A 74 17.02 -11.51 1.88
N CYS A 75 17.81 -12.50 2.31
CA CYS A 75 17.36 -13.59 3.18
C CYS A 75 16.88 -13.06 4.55
N THR A 76 17.65 -12.17 5.17
CA THR A 76 17.33 -11.57 6.47
C THR A 76 16.04 -10.76 6.39
N GLN A 77 15.95 -9.85 5.43
CA GLN A 77 14.78 -8.99 5.31
C GLN A 77 13.54 -9.77 4.88
N GLN A 78 13.68 -10.78 4.03
CA GLN A 78 12.54 -11.62 3.67
C GLN A 78 12.11 -12.56 4.82
N THR A 79 13.02 -12.90 5.73
CA THR A 79 12.65 -13.56 6.99
C THR A 79 11.86 -12.63 7.91
N ASN A 80 12.19 -11.34 7.94
CA ASN A 80 11.40 -10.33 8.66
C ASN A 80 10.00 -10.17 8.04
N VAL A 81 9.90 -10.13 6.70
CA VAL A 81 8.61 -10.13 5.98
C VAL A 81 7.78 -11.36 6.36
N LEU A 82 8.37 -12.56 6.37
CA LEU A 82 7.65 -13.78 6.79
C LEU A 82 7.17 -13.69 8.25
N THR A 83 7.96 -13.05 9.11
CA THR A 83 7.61 -12.86 10.53
C THR A 83 6.37 -11.97 10.70
N CYS A 84 6.13 -11.02 9.80
CA CYS A 84 4.90 -10.22 9.80
C CYS A 84 3.65 -11.11 9.75
N TYR A 85 3.69 -12.18 8.94
CA TYR A 85 2.60 -13.13 8.79
C TYR A 85 2.41 -14.09 9.96
N ASN A 86 3.33 -14.14 10.96
CA ASN A 86 3.10 -14.93 12.18
C ASN A 86 1.87 -14.42 12.98
N ASN A 87 1.48 -13.17 12.77
CA ASN A 87 0.25 -12.60 13.34
C ASN A 87 -1.02 -13.13 12.67
N CYS A 88 -0.90 -13.73 11.47
CA CYS A 88 -1.99 -14.34 10.72
C CYS A 88 -1.48 -15.51 9.85
N PRO A 89 -1.39 -16.73 10.40
CA PRO A 89 -0.94 -17.90 9.63
C PRO A 89 -1.93 -18.32 8.53
N SER A 90 -3.17 -17.83 8.58
CA SER A 90 -4.18 -18.04 7.54
C SER A 90 -4.07 -17.06 6.37
N ASP A 91 -3.17 -16.09 6.43
CA ASP A 91 -2.98 -15.11 5.36
C ASP A 91 -2.55 -15.81 4.06
N PRO A 92 -3.25 -15.57 2.93
CA PRO A 92 -2.94 -16.24 1.66
C PRO A 92 -1.54 -15.92 1.12
N ASN A 93 -0.92 -14.80 1.53
CA ASN A 93 0.40 -14.36 1.09
C ASN A 93 1.54 -14.98 1.92
N ALA A 94 1.25 -15.55 3.09
CA ALA A 94 2.27 -16.12 3.98
C ALA A 94 3.10 -17.22 3.27
N PHE A 95 2.43 -18.08 2.50
CA PHE A 95 3.10 -19.14 1.75
C PHE A 95 4.05 -18.58 0.67
N GLY A 96 3.63 -17.55 -0.07
CA GLY A 96 4.47 -16.90 -1.06
C GLY A 96 5.71 -16.24 -0.43
N ALA A 97 5.54 -15.59 0.72
CA ALA A 97 6.64 -15.04 1.50
C ALA A 97 7.62 -16.13 1.96
N GLN A 98 7.12 -17.29 2.39
CA GLN A 98 7.96 -18.43 2.79
C GLN A 98 8.78 -19.01 1.64
N GLN A 99 8.17 -19.15 0.45
CA GLN A 99 8.87 -19.62 -0.75
C GLN A 99 10.00 -18.65 -1.13
N THR A 100 9.70 -17.34 -1.14
CA THR A 100 10.69 -16.29 -1.44
C THR A 100 11.84 -16.31 -0.43
N LYS A 101 11.53 -16.41 0.87
CA LYS A 101 12.53 -16.54 1.94
C LYS A 101 13.41 -17.76 1.70
N THR A 102 12.82 -18.91 1.36
CA THR A 102 13.58 -20.13 1.06
C THR A 102 14.53 -19.92 -0.11
N SER A 103 14.05 -19.29 -1.20
CA SER A 103 14.87 -18.99 -2.38
C SER A 103 16.06 -18.09 -2.05
N TYR A 104 15.83 -16.92 -1.44
CA TYR A 104 16.90 -15.99 -1.08
C TYR A 104 17.89 -16.59 -0.09
N CYS A 105 17.39 -17.26 0.94
CA CYS A 105 18.27 -17.91 1.91
C CYS A 105 19.02 -19.10 1.31
N ASN A 106 18.52 -19.77 0.28
CA ASN A 106 19.25 -20.80 -0.44
C ASN A 106 20.38 -20.21 -1.29
N ALA A 107 20.13 -19.07 -1.94
CA ALA A 107 21.16 -18.33 -2.67
C ALA A 107 22.25 -17.79 -1.73
N ALA A 108 21.89 -17.36 -0.51
CA ALA A 108 22.83 -16.85 0.49
C ALA A 108 23.83 -17.89 1.02
N LYS A 109 23.46 -19.18 0.94
CA LYS A 109 24.28 -20.30 1.44
C LYS A 109 24.96 -21.12 0.34
N ALA A 110 24.75 -20.75 -0.92
CA ALA A 110 25.40 -21.36 -2.08
C ALA A 110 26.81 -20.80 -2.26
#